data_AF-A0A0G0G0X3-F1
#
_entry.id   AF-A0A0G0G0X3-F1
#
_cell.length_a   1.000
_cell.length_b   1.000
_cell.length_c   1.000
_cell.angle_alpha   90.00
_cell.angle_beta   90.00
_cell.angle_gamma   90.00
#
_symmetry.space_group_name_H-M   'P 1'
#
loop_
_entity.id
_entity.type
_entity.pdbx_description
1 polymer ?
#
loop_
_entity_poly.entity_id
_entity_poly.type
_entity_poly.pdbx_seq_one_letter_code
_entity_poly.pdbx_strand_id
1 'polypeptide(L)'
;MKNLEFPVVGTKVKGLTKFFDINSPEGRKKYFEAKVGKEIRKIRSFLDDKTFIAYMLGKKNSGKGTYSQLIKEIFGKDKIALVSVGDLIREMDDWDSFTKTEKYKRMKRYYRGYMAWEDAVSAHLGRSTSKLLPTEFILALLKAHIDELTGMSIFIDGLPRDMDQISYSLYFRDLINYRNDPDIFVLIDIPLSVIDERIKYRVICPNCKTTRNIKLLPTSKIKYESKTKHFYLECDNPDCKGGKMVGKEGDDKGIAPIKERLEKDEEILRKAFSLYGVPKILLRNHVLVSESNKYFDNYEITPEFVYKLGKGEKVVVSEKPWSVLDDNGQMCNSLMAPPVVISLIKQLADTLSS
;
A
#
# COMPACT_ATOMS: atom_id res chain seq x y z
N MET A 1 5.24 10.23 -11.77
CA MET A 1 6.50 10.86 -11.32
C MET A 1 6.96 11.84 -12.37
N LYS A 2 7.74 12.86 -11.98
CA LYS A 2 8.29 13.82 -12.94
C LYS A 2 9.06 13.09 -14.05
N ASN A 3 8.72 13.31 -15.32
CA ASN A 3 9.39 12.69 -16.48
C ASN A 3 9.36 11.15 -16.54
N LEU A 4 8.49 10.47 -15.76
CA LEU A 4 8.28 9.02 -15.87
C LEU A 4 6.80 8.72 -15.59
N GLU A 5 6.08 8.42 -16.65
CA GLU A 5 4.64 8.13 -16.60
C GLU A 5 4.36 6.64 -16.76
N PHE A 6 3.57 6.12 -15.84
CA PHE A 6 3.04 4.76 -15.95
C PHE A 6 1.79 4.75 -16.86
N PRO A 7 1.51 3.61 -17.53
CA PRO A 7 0.36 3.50 -18.40
C PRO A 7 -0.96 3.68 -17.63
N VAL A 8 -1.94 4.30 -18.27
CA VAL A 8 -3.31 4.37 -17.76
C VAL A 8 -4.04 3.09 -18.14
N VAL A 9 -4.34 2.25 -17.15
CA VAL A 9 -5.16 1.05 -17.32
C VAL A 9 -6.58 1.34 -16.86
N GLY A 10 -7.48 1.53 -17.82
CA GLY A 10 -8.89 1.85 -17.55
C GLY A 10 -9.70 0.68 -16.97
N THR A 11 -10.80 1.02 -16.32
CA THR A 11 -11.75 0.09 -15.70
C THR A 11 -13.03 -0.10 -16.52
N LYS A 12 -13.31 0.77 -17.49
CA LYS A 12 -14.54 0.70 -18.27
C LYS A 12 -14.66 -0.61 -19.04
N VAL A 13 -15.85 -1.19 -18.99
CA VAL A 13 -16.24 -2.42 -19.71
C VAL A 13 -17.41 -2.07 -20.62
N LYS A 14 -17.33 -2.47 -21.90
CA LYS A 14 -18.36 -2.17 -22.89
C LYS A 14 -19.72 -2.72 -22.43
N GLY A 15 -20.74 -1.86 -22.41
CA GLY A 15 -22.10 -2.20 -22.00
C GLY A 15 -22.35 -2.21 -20.49
N LEU A 16 -21.33 -2.00 -19.66
CA LEU A 16 -21.50 -1.91 -18.21
C LEU A 16 -21.80 -0.46 -17.80
N THR A 17 -23.05 -0.18 -17.40
CA THR A 17 -23.53 1.15 -16.97
C THR A 17 -23.90 1.21 -15.48
N LYS A 18 -23.73 0.10 -14.77
CA LYS A 18 -24.13 -0.04 -13.37
C LYS A 18 -23.21 0.75 -12.44
N PHE A 19 -23.79 1.47 -11.49
CA PHE A 19 -23.08 2.05 -10.36
C PHE A 19 -22.78 0.98 -9.30
N PHE A 20 -21.59 1.03 -8.71
CA PHE A 20 -21.19 0.15 -7.61
C PHE A 20 -20.79 0.98 -6.40
N ASP A 21 -21.29 0.61 -5.22
CA ASP A 21 -20.77 1.13 -3.96
C ASP A 21 -19.41 0.46 -3.68
N ILE A 22 -18.32 1.12 -4.07
CA ILE A 22 -16.97 0.58 -3.88
C ILE A 22 -16.40 0.84 -2.46
N ASN A 23 -17.20 1.43 -1.57
CA ASN A 23 -16.84 1.63 -0.16
C ASN A 23 -17.26 0.46 0.73
N SER A 24 -18.28 -0.32 0.35
CA SER A 24 -18.67 -1.55 1.06
C SER A 24 -17.97 -2.81 0.52
N PRO A 25 -17.66 -3.80 1.38
CA PRO A 25 -17.12 -5.10 0.94
C PRO A 25 -18.02 -5.80 -0.10
N GLU A 26 -19.34 -5.82 0.12
CA GLU A 26 -20.29 -6.47 -0.79
C GLU A 26 -20.35 -5.77 -2.15
N GLY A 27 -20.31 -4.43 -2.16
CA GLY A 27 -20.28 -3.64 -3.38
C GLY A 27 -18.97 -3.79 -4.13
N ARG A 28 -17.82 -3.83 -3.44
CA ARG A 28 -16.51 -4.17 -4.03
C ARG A 28 -16.49 -5.55 -4.67
N LYS A 29 -17.04 -6.57 -4.01
CA LYS A 29 -17.13 -7.92 -4.59
C LYS A 29 -17.87 -7.91 -5.93
N LYS A 30 -19.03 -7.25 -5.99
CA LYS A 30 -19.82 -7.11 -7.23
C LYS A 30 -19.06 -6.30 -8.29
N TYR A 31 -18.36 -5.26 -7.87
CA TYR A 31 -17.55 -4.40 -8.74
C TYR A 31 -16.41 -5.18 -9.40
N PHE A 32 -15.60 -5.89 -8.62
CA PHE A 32 -14.47 -6.66 -9.13
C PHE A 32 -14.93 -7.80 -10.05
N GLU A 33 -15.98 -8.53 -9.69
CA GLU A 33 -16.53 -9.59 -10.56
C GLU A 33 -17.00 -9.03 -11.90
N ALA A 34 -17.71 -7.89 -11.90
CA ALA A 34 -18.21 -7.27 -13.12
C ALA A 34 -17.10 -6.72 -14.03
N LYS A 35 -15.98 -6.26 -13.44
CA LYS A 35 -14.93 -5.53 -14.16
C LYS A 35 -13.74 -6.41 -14.56
N VAL A 36 -13.38 -7.39 -13.72
CA VAL A 36 -12.19 -8.25 -13.87
C VAL A 36 -12.42 -9.69 -13.39
N GLY A 37 -13.67 -10.18 -13.42
CA GLY A 37 -13.99 -11.53 -12.96
C GLY A 37 -13.27 -12.65 -13.74
N LYS A 38 -12.95 -12.43 -15.03
CA LYS A 38 -12.21 -13.41 -15.84
C LYS A 38 -10.76 -13.53 -15.36
N GLU A 39 -10.11 -12.40 -15.11
CA GLU A 39 -8.75 -12.29 -14.61
C GLU A 39 -8.66 -12.86 -13.19
N ILE A 40 -9.66 -12.59 -12.33
CA ILE A 40 -9.73 -13.18 -10.99
C ILE A 40 -9.80 -14.71 -11.05
N ARG A 41 -10.63 -15.29 -11.93
CA ARG A 41 -10.70 -16.75 -12.10
C ARG A 41 -9.38 -17.33 -12.59
N LYS A 42 -8.69 -16.65 -13.51
CA LYS A 42 -7.38 -17.06 -14.02
C LYS A 42 -6.34 -17.10 -12.90
N ILE A 43 -6.25 -16.04 -12.09
CA ILE A 43 -5.33 -15.96 -10.95
C ILE A 43 -5.69 -17.00 -9.90
N ARG A 44 -6.99 -17.23 -9.61
CA ARG A 44 -7.41 -18.29 -8.68
C ARG A 44 -6.92 -19.67 -9.12
N SER A 45 -7.09 -20.01 -10.40
CA SER A 45 -6.59 -21.27 -10.94
C SER A 45 -5.07 -21.41 -10.84
N PHE A 46 -4.31 -20.31 -10.98
CA PHE A 46 -2.87 -20.32 -10.73
C PHE A 46 -2.55 -20.55 -9.24
N LEU A 47 -3.32 -19.95 -8.33
CA LEU A 47 -3.11 -20.05 -6.88
C LEU A 47 -3.55 -21.38 -6.27
N ASP A 48 -4.12 -22.30 -7.06
CA ASP A 48 -4.51 -23.63 -6.59
C ASP A 48 -3.28 -24.50 -6.30
N ASP A 49 -2.25 -24.41 -7.14
CA ASP A 49 -1.02 -25.21 -7.05
C ASP A 49 0.28 -24.40 -7.13
N LYS A 50 0.24 -23.09 -7.45
CA LYS A 50 1.42 -22.22 -7.58
C LYS A 50 1.34 -21.00 -6.68
N THR A 51 2.50 -20.42 -6.42
CA THR A 51 2.65 -19.18 -5.66
C THR A 51 3.51 -18.18 -6.41
N PHE A 52 3.44 -16.91 -6.05
CA PHE A 52 4.32 -15.85 -6.57
C PHE A 52 4.80 -14.94 -5.44
N ILE A 53 5.86 -14.18 -5.70
CA ILE A 53 6.35 -13.11 -4.81
C ILE A 53 6.25 -11.76 -5.53
N ALA A 54 5.50 -10.82 -4.96
CA ALA A 54 5.32 -9.48 -5.48
C ALA A 54 5.99 -8.44 -4.57
N TYR A 55 6.96 -7.68 -5.08
CA TYR A 55 7.61 -6.61 -4.34
C TYR A 55 6.88 -5.28 -4.60
N MET A 56 6.28 -4.73 -3.55
CA MET A 56 5.52 -3.49 -3.65
C MET A 56 6.41 -2.28 -3.42
N LEU A 57 6.61 -1.49 -4.46
CA LEU A 57 7.42 -0.28 -4.45
C LEU A 57 6.57 0.93 -4.75
N GLY A 58 6.82 2.00 -3.99
CA GLY A 58 6.04 3.22 -4.06
C GLY A 58 6.40 4.13 -2.91
N LYS A 59 6.20 5.42 -3.12
CA LYS A 59 6.36 6.45 -2.08
C LYS A 59 5.59 6.10 -0.80
N LYS A 60 6.04 6.54 0.37
CA LYS A 60 5.24 6.46 1.61
C LYS A 60 3.84 7.04 1.38
N ASN A 61 2.79 6.36 1.89
CA ASN A 61 1.37 6.70 1.70
C ASN A 61 0.81 6.55 0.25
N SER A 62 1.50 5.81 -0.62
CA SER A 62 1.00 5.46 -1.97
C SER A 62 -0.17 4.49 -2.02
N GLY A 63 -0.52 3.84 -0.90
CA GLY A 63 -1.63 2.89 -0.83
C GLY A 63 -1.24 1.42 -0.90
N LYS A 64 0.06 1.07 -0.84
CA LYS A 64 0.58 -0.31 -0.84
C LYS A 64 -0.23 -1.27 0.03
N GLY A 65 -0.30 -0.99 1.34
CA GLY A 65 -1.07 -1.79 2.29
C GLY A 65 -2.56 -1.88 1.94
N THR A 66 -3.18 -0.81 1.43
CA THR A 66 -4.59 -0.83 1.02
C THR A 66 -4.81 -1.75 -0.18
N TYR A 67 -3.97 -1.68 -1.21
CA TYR A 67 -4.12 -2.54 -2.40
C TYR A 67 -3.87 -4.00 -2.05
N SER A 68 -2.84 -4.26 -1.24
CA SER A 68 -2.55 -5.57 -0.67
C SER A 68 -3.73 -6.17 0.09
N GLN A 69 -4.40 -5.38 0.95
CA GLN A 69 -5.58 -5.86 1.69
C GLN A 69 -6.77 -6.16 0.77
N LEU A 70 -6.97 -5.36 -0.29
CA LEU A 70 -8.01 -5.64 -1.28
C LEU A 70 -7.72 -6.91 -2.09
N ILE A 71 -6.46 -7.16 -2.46
CA ILE A 71 -6.06 -8.43 -3.08
C ILE A 71 -6.33 -9.60 -2.12
N LYS A 72 -5.98 -9.46 -0.84
CA LYS A 72 -6.28 -10.47 0.19
C LYS A 72 -7.79 -10.69 0.38
N GLU A 73 -8.61 -9.63 0.28
CA GLU A 73 -10.08 -9.71 0.30
C GLU A 73 -10.62 -10.52 -0.89
N ILE A 74 -10.02 -10.41 -2.08
CA ILE A 74 -10.47 -11.07 -3.31
C ILE A 74 -10.07 -12.55 -3.37
N PHE A 75 -8.84 -12.87 -2.96
CA PHE A 75 -8.26 -14.21 -3.13
C PHE A 75 -8.20 -15.05 -1.86
N GLY A 76 -8.41 -14.45 -0.68
CA GLY A 76 -8.45 -15.17 0.59
C GLY A 76 -7.15 -15.05 1.40
N LYS A 77 -7.29 -15.19 2.73
CA LYS A 77 -6.17 -15.07 3.68
C LYS A 77 -5.28 -16.30 3.72
N ASP A 78 -5.75 -17.41 3.19
CA ASP A 78 -5.08 -18.70 3.02
C ASP A 78 -4.19 -18.74 1.78
N LYS A 79 -4.46 -17.89 0.78
CA LYS A 79 -3.68 -17.82 -0.47
C LYS A 79 -2.69 -16.65 -0.51
N ILE A 80 -3.04 -15.52 0.12
CA ILE A 80 -2.26 -14.28 0.06
C ILE A 80 -1.72 -13.88 1.44
N ALA A 81 -0.40 -13.77 1.53
CA ALA A 81 0.30 -13.20 2.67
C ALA A 81 0.82 -11.79 2.35
N LEU A 82 0.76 -10.92 3.35
CA LEU A 82 1.29 -9.55 3.27
C LEU A 82 2.43 -9.45 4.26
N VAL A 83 3.63 -9.17 3.77
CA VAL A 83 4.85 -9.13 4.58
C VAL A 83 5.37 -7.70 4.59
N SER A 84 5.25 -7.04 5.73
CA SER A 84 5.78 -5.70 5.94
C SER A 84 7.12 -5.81 6.66
N VAL A 85 8.21 -5.40 6.00
CA VAL A 85 9.56 -5.44 6.60
C VAL A 85 9.61 -4.61 7.88
N GLY A 86 8.88 -3.50 7.92
CA GLY A 86 8.77 -2.67 9.12
C GLY A 86 8.04 -3.35 10.28
N ASP A 87 7.07 -4.23 10.00
CA ASP A 87 6.40 -5.04 11.03
C ASP A 87 7.30 -6.16 11.53
N LEU A 88 8.00 -6.85 10.63
CA LEU A 88 8.97 -7.89 11.01
C LEU A 88 10.07 -7.36 11.93
N ILE A 89 10.59 -6.17 11.63
CA ILE A 89 11.58 -5.51 12.49
C ILE A 89 10.99 -5.18 13.87
N ARG A 90 9.70 -4.82 13.94
CA ARG A 90 9.00 -4.55 15.21
C ARG A 90 8.72 -5.80 16.03
N GLU A 91 8.53 -6.96 15.39
CA GLU A 91 8.38 -8.24 16.11
C GLU A 91 9.61 -8.59 16.96
N MET A 92 10.77 -8.04 16.59
CA MET A 92 12.04 -8.26 17.28
C MET A 92 12.31 -7.22 18.39
N ASP A 93 11.36 -6.33 18.68
CA ASP A 93 11.52 -5.28 19.70
C ASP A 93 11.59 -5.89 21.10
N ASP A 94 10.80 -6.93 21.35
CA ASP A 94 10.96 -7.83 22.48
C ASP A 94 11.97 -8.93 22.12
N TRP A 95 13.24 -8.53 22.13
CA TRP A 95 14.34 -9.40 21.70
C TRP A 95 14.44 -10.69 22.53
N ASP A 96 14.23 -10.61 23.84
CA ASP A 96 14.32 -11.76 24.74
C ASP A 96 13.25 -12.81 24.46
N SER A 97 12.05 -12.38 24.07
CA SER A 97 11.01 -13.28 23.58
C SER A 97 11.34 -13.81 22.19
N PHE A 98 11.79 -12.93 21.28
CA PHE A 98 12.12 -13.29 19.90
C PHE A 98 13.18 -14.39 19.79
N THR A 99 14.22 -14.33 20.62
CA THR A 99 15.33 -15.33 20.63
C THR A 99 14.88 -16.76 20.91
N LYS A 100 13.71 -16.94 21.52
CA LYS A 100 13.12 -18.26 21.84
C LYS A 100 12.32 -18.86 20.68
N THR A 101 12.12 -18.12 19.60
CA THR A 101 11.29 -18.55 18.47
C THR A 101 12.05 -19.41 17.45
N GLU A 102 11.33 -20.24 16.69
CA GLU A 102 11.92 -20.93 15.53
C GLU A 102 12.35 -19.95 14.41
N LYS A 103 11.66 -18.81 14.30
CA LYS A 103 12.04 -17.72 13.38
C LYS A 103 13.45 -17.23 13.66
N TYR A 104 13.81 -17.01 14.93
CA TYR A 104 15.18 -16.63 15.31
C TYR A 104 16.22 -17.67 14.88
N LYS A 105 15.96 -18.96 15.14
CA LYS A 105 16.88 -20.05 14.77
C LYS A 105 17.10 -20.10 13.25
N ARG A 106 16.04 -19.94 12.46
CA ARG A 106 16.12 -19.83 10.99
C ARG A 106 16.88 -18.59 10.55
N MET A 107 16.55 -17.44 11.12
CA MET A 107 17.21 -16.16 10.82
C MET A 107 18.72 -16.26 11.03
N LYS A 108 19.17 -16.79 12.18
CA LYS A 108 20.60 -16.99 12.47
C LYS A 108 21.27 -17.92 11.44
N ARG A 109 20.55 -18.94 10.97
CA ARG A 109 21.04 -19.87 9.93
C ARG A 109 21.17 -19.21 8.56
N TYR A 110 20.25 -18.32 8.20
CA TYR A 110 20.25 -17.61 6.92
C TYR A 110 21.19 -16.41 6.88
N TYR A 111 21.59 -15.88 8.04
CA TYR A 111 22.45 -14.71 8.10
C TYR A 111 23.79 -14.94 7.41
N ARG A 112 24.10 -14.08 6.43
CA ARG A 112 25.38 -14.04 5.69
C ARG A 112 25.76 -12.57 5.52
N GLY A 113 26.50 -12.01 6.48
CA GLY A 113 26.88 -10.60 6.48
C GLY A 113 28.38 -10.38 6.67
N TYR A 114 28.82 -9.14 6.42
CA TYR A 114 30.21 -8.71 6.61
C TYR A 114 30.59 -8.44 8.07
N MET A 115 29.62 -8.43 8.98
CA MET A 115 29.83 -8.26 10.42
C MET A 115 29.39 -9.53 11.17
N ALA A 116 29.88 -9.70 12.40
CA ALA A 116 29.46 -10.81 13.22
C ALA A 116 27.96 -10.70 13.57
N TRP A 117 27.33 -11.85 13.81
CA TRP A 117 25.91 -11.91 14.18
C TRP A 117 25.61 -11.06 15.41
N GLU A 118 26.48 -11.11 16.41
CA GLU A 118 26.37 -10.38 17.68
C GLU A 118 26.43 -8.86 17.47
N ASP A 119 27.24 -8.39 16.52
CA ASP A 119 27.33 -6.97 16.17
C ASP A 119 26.07 -6.52 15.42
N ALA A 120 25.52 -7.36 14.54
CA ALA A 120 24.26 -7.09 13.85
C ALA A 120 23.07 -7.02 14.83
N VAL A 121 23.06 -7.90 15.83
CA VAL A 121 22.09 -7.85 16.95
C VAL A 121 22.26 -6.56 17.75
N SER A 122 23.49 -6.17 18.07
CA SER A 122 23.78 -4.93 18.80
C SER A 122 23.31 -3.70 18.01
N ALA A 123 23.48 -3.71 16.68
CA ALA A 123 22.95 -2.66 15.80
C ALA A 123 21.41 -2.59 15.83
N HIS A 124 20.72 -3.72 15.98
CA HIS A 124 19.27 -3.77 16.16
C HIS A 124 18.81 -3.25 17.53
N LEU A 125 19.45 -3.69 18.61
CA LEU A 125 19.12 -3.24 19.97
C LEU A 125 19.42 -1.74 20.16
N GLY A 126 20.46 -1.24 19.51
CA GLY A 126 20.83 0.18 19.51
C GLY A 126 20.18 1.00 18.39
N ARG A 127 19.17 0.46 17.68
CA ARG A 127 18.59 1.12 16.50
C ARG A 127 17.91 2.44 16.89
N SER A 128 17.98 3.39 15.97
CA SER A 128 17.26 4.66 16.06
C SER A 128 16.57 4.93 14.72
N THR A 129 15.77 5.99 14.65
CA THR A 129 15.21 6.45 13.36
C THR A 129 16.28 6.89 12.36
N SER A 130 17.53 7.09 12.80
CA SER A 130 18.66 7.55 11.98
C SER A 130 19.67 6.44 11.62
N LYS A 131 19.72 5.32 12.36
CA LYS A 131 20.61 4.18 12.08
C LYS A 131 19.81 3.03 11.47
N LEU A 132 20.12 2.70 10.21
CA LEU A 132 19.51 1.55 9.55
C LEU A 132 20.18 0.24 9.97
N LEU A 133 19.37 -0.82 9.96
CA LEU A 133 19.88 -2.18 10.15
C LEU A 133 20.70 -2.62 8.94
N PRO A 134 21.68 -3.51 9.14
CA PRO A 134 22.36 -4.18 8.04
C PRO A 134 21.37 -4.88 7.11
N THR A 135 21.57 -4.73 5.81
CA THR A 135 20.71 -5.32 4.77
C THR A 135 20.61 -6.84 4.91
N GLU A 136 21.72 -7.51 5.17
CA GLU A 136 21.84 -8.96 5.29
C GLU A 136 21.07 -9.49 6.51
N PHE A 137 20.97 -8.67 7.56
CA PHE A 137 20.17 -8.97 8.74
C PHE A 137 18.67 -8.93 8.42
N ILE A 138 18.22 -7.89 7.71
CA ILE A 138 16.83 -7.79 7.22
C ILE A 138 16.51 -8.95 6.27
N LEU A 139 17.43 -9.29 5.37
CA LEU A 139 17.25 -10.36 4.40
C LEU A 139 17.11 -11.73 5.07
N ALA A 140 17.94 -12.02 6.08
CA ALA A 140 17.85 -13.25 6.86
C ALA A 140 16.52 -13.36 7.62
N LEU A 141 16.05 -12.25 8.22
CA LEU A 141 14.75 -12.19 8.89
C LEU A 141 13.61 -12.45 7.90
N LEU A 142 13.68 -11.82 6.73
CA LEU A 142 12.66 -11.94 5.69
C LEU A 142 12.56 -13.39 5.18
N LYS A 143 13.69 -14.04 4.89
CA LYS A 143 13.73 -15.48 4.52
C LYS A 143 13.13 -16.36 5.61
N ALA A 144 13.52 -16.14 6.87
CA ALA A 144 12.98 -16.88 8.01
C ALA A 144 11.46 -16.74 8.16
N HIS A 145 10.90 -15.59 7.81
CA HIS A 145 9.46 -15.37 7.80
C HIS A 145 8.76 -15.95 6.57
N ILE A 146 9.38 -15.87 5.39
CA ILE A 146 8.84 -16.46 4.15
C ILE A 146 8.62 -17.98 4.30
N ASP A 147 9.48 -18.67 5.05
CA ASP A 147 9.30 -20.10 5.36
C ASP A 147 8.01 -20.41 6.13
N GLU A 148 7.53 -19.48 6.96
CA GLU A 148 6.29 -19.64 7.72
C GLU A 148 5.05 -19.52 6.82
N LEU A 149 5.23 -18.98 5.61
CA LEU A 149 4.19 -18.67 4.64
C LEU A 149 4.18 -19.68 3.48
N THR A 150 4.51 -20.94 3.79
CA THR A 150 4.56 -22.02 2.81
C THR A 150 3.20 -22.18 2.12
N GLY A 151 3.20 -22.29 0.78
CA GLY A 151 1.99 -22.44 -0.02
C GLY A 151 1.19 -21.14 -0.25
N MET A 152 1.67 -20.00 0.24
CA MET A 152 1.06 -18.70 0.02
C MET A 152 1.84 -17.88 -1.00
N SER A 153 1.14 -17.07 -1.79
CA SER A 153 1.75 -15.98 -2.55
C SER A 153 1.96 -14.76 -1.64
N ILE A 154 3.05 -14.04 -1.85
CA ILE A 154 3.54 -13.05 -0.89
C ILE A 154 3.63 -11.68 -1.55
N PHE A 155 3.00 -10.68 -0.94
CA PHE A 155 3.28 -9.28 -1.23
C PHE A 155 4.24 -8.73 -0.18
N ILE A 156 5.42 -8.29 -0.60
CA ILE A 156 6.45 -7.72 0.27
C ILE A 156 6.36 -6.20 0.21
N ASP A 157 6.04 -5.56 1.35
CA ASP A 157 6.01 -4.11 1.54
C ASP A 157 7.22 -3.65 2.35
N GLY A 158 8.07 -2.86 1.71
CA GLY A 158 9.25 -2.28 2.31
C GLY A 158 10.51 -3.03 1.90
N LEU A 159 11.47 -2.28 1.39
CA LEU A 159 12.84 -2.73 1.15
C LEU A 159 13.80 -1.82 1.92
N PRO A 160 15.04 -2.27 2.18
CA PRO A 160 16.05 -1.42 2.80
C PRO A 160 16.33 -0.21 1.89
N ARG A 161 16.20 1.01 2.44
CA ARG A 161 16.17 2.24 1.61
C ARG A 161 17.53 2.71 1.12
N ASP A 162 18.57 2.53 1.93
CA ASP A 162 19.90 3.11 1.66
C ASP A 162 20.80 2.14 0.86
N MET A 163 20.22 1.28 0.04
CA MET A 163 20.98 0.37 -0.80
C MET A 163 21.43 1.04 -2.10
N ASP A 164 22.68 0.78 -2.50
CA ASP A 164 23.14 1.08 -3.85
C ASP A 164 22.53 0.12 -4.88
N GLN A 165 22.74 0.39 -6.17
CA GLN A 165 22.15 -0.41 -7.25
C GLN A 165 22.67 -1.87 -7.27
N ILE A 166 23.94 -2.08 -6.90
CA ILE A 166 24.57 -3.41 -6.86
C ILE A 166 23.91 -4.22 -5.74
N SER A 167 23.81 -3.63 -4.56
CA SER A 167 23.20 -4.22 -3.39
C SER A 167 21.74 -4.53 -3.64
N TYR A 168 20.97 -3.64 -4.31
CA TYR A 168 19.59 -3.94 -4.70
C TYR A 168 19.52 -5.18 -5.59
N SER A 169 20.38 -5.27 -6.60
CA SER A 169 20.42 -6.41 -7.52
C SER A 169 20.73 -7.71 -6.78
N LEU A 170 21.70 -7.69 -5.86
CA LEU A 170 22.07 -8.84 -5.04
C LEU A 170 20.96 -9.26 -4.07
N TYR A 171 20.31 -8.29 -3.42
CA TYR A 171 19.21 -8.52 -2.49
C TYR A 171 18.02 -9.15 -3.19
N PHE A 172 17.58 -8.57 -4.32
CA PHE A 172 16.50 -9.14 -5.10
C PHE A 172 16.88 -10.52 -5.61
N ARG A 173 18.05 -10.71 -6.21
CA ARG A 173 18.50 -12.02 -6.68
C ARG A 173 18.43 -13.09 -5.58
N ASP A 174 18.92 -12.77 -4.38
CA ASP A 174 18.94 -13.70 -3.25
C ASP A 174 17.54 -14.03 -2.71
N LEU A 175 16.59 -13.10 -2.86
CA LEU A 175 15.22 -13.25 -2.40
C LEU A 175 14.31 -13.91 -3.46
N ILE A 176 14.51 -13.60 -4.73
CA ILE A 176 13.82 -14.17 -5.90
C ILE A 176 14.11 -15.67 -5.98
N ASN A 177 15.40 -16.05 -5.89
CA ASN A 177 15.82 -17.44 -5.97
C ASN A 177 15.54 -18.24 -4.68
N TYR A 178 14.96 -17.61 -3.65
CA TYR A 178 14.77 -18.26 -2.36
C TYR A 178 13.73 -19.39 -2.41
N ARG A 179 12.59 -19.15 -3.06
CA ARG A 179 11.51 -20.14 -3.26
C ARG A 179 11.40 -20.65 -4.68
N ASN A 180 12.07 -19.99 -5.65
CA ASN A 180 11.86 -20.19 -7.09
C ASN A 180 10.40 -19.93 -7.53
N ASP A 181 9.68 -19.10 -6.77
CA ASP A 181 8.39 -18.57 -7.15
C ASP A 181 8.59 -17.51 -8.27
N PRO A 182 7.66 -17.37 -9.23
CA PRO A 182 7.61 -16.20 -10.10
C PRO A 182 7.65 -14.92 -9.27
N ASP A 183 8.55 -14.02 -9.63
CA ASP A 183 8.78 -12.75 -8.96
C ASP A 183 8.31 -11.57 -9.81
N ILE A 184 7.74 -10.56 -9.16
CA ILE A 184 7.09 -9.45 -9.84
C ILE A 184 7.37 -8.15 -9.07
N PHE A 185 7.76 -7.10 -9.78
CA PHE A 185 7.76 -5.74 -9.21
C PHE A 185 6.40 -5.08 -9.42
N VAL A 186 5.78 -4.65 -8.33
CA VAL A 186 4.57 -3.84 -8.34
C VAL A 186 4.96 -2.40 -8.02
N LEU A 187 5.11 -1.59 -9.06
CA LEU A 187 5.53 -0.20 -8.95
C LEU A 187 4.30 0.71 -8.90
N ILE A 188 4.21 1.57 -7.89
CA ILE A 188 3.06 2.46 -7.68
C ILE A 188 3.49 3.92 -7.80
N ASP A 189 2.91 4.58 -8.79
CA ASP A 189 3.04 6.00 -9.02
C ASP A 189 1.82 6.78 -8.49
N ILE A 190 2.12 7.82 -7.72
CA ILE A 190 1.15 8.73 -7.13
C ILE A 190 1.79 10.11 -7.01
N PRO A 191 1.06 11.20 -7.34
CA PRO A 191 1.58 12.55 -7.19
C PRO A 191 1.86 12.92 -5.74
N LEU A 192 2.88 13.75 -5.52
CA LEU A 192 3.22 14.28 -4.20
C LEU A 192 2.06 15.10 -3.61
N SER A 193 1.32 15.84 -4.44
CA SER A 193 0.14 16.62 -4.04
C SER A 193 -0.97 15.75 -3.43
N VAL A 194 -1.20 14.55 -3.97
CA VAL A 194 -2.16 13.59 -3.41
C VAL A 194 -1.67 13.06 -2.07
N ILE A 195 -0.37 12.74 -1.95
CA ILE A 195 0.22 12.30 -0.68
C ILE A 195 0.12 13.41 0.38
N ASP A 196 0.36 14.65 -0.01
CA ASP A 196 0.30 15.82 0.87
C ASP A 196 -1.09 15.98 1.48
N GLU A 197 -2.13 15.92 0.66
CA GLU A 197 -3.53 15.98 1.09
C GLU A 197 -3.93 14.77 1.96
N ARG A 198 -3.39 13.58 1.65
CA ARG A 198 -3.59 12.39 2.49
C ARG A 198 -3.00 12.56 3.89
N ILE A 199 -1.87 13.27 4.02
CA ILE A 199 -1.21 13.52 5.30
C ILE A 199 -1.89 14.66 6.06
N LYS A 200 -2.05 15.84 5.43
CA LYS A 200 -2.60 17.06 6.07
C LYS A 200 -3.92 16.84 6.79
N TYR A 201 -4.78 16.03 6.19
CA TYR A 201 -6.13 15.78 6.69
C TYR A 201 -6.27 14.40 7.35
N ARG A 202 -5.16 13.75 7.68
CA ARG A 202 -5.16 12.43 8.33
C ARG A 202 -5.65 12.53 9.76
N VAL A 203 -6.54 11.61 10.11
CA VAL A 203 -6.93 11.36 11.50
C VAL A 203 -6.74 9.89 11.84
N ILE A 204 -6.41 9.62 13.09
CA ILE A 204 -6.06 8.30 13.60
C ILE A 204 -6.97 7.98 14.78
N CYS A 205 -7.48 6.75 14.81
CA CYS A 205 -8.19 6.24 15.99
C CYS A 205 -7.16 5.99 17.10
N PRO A 206 -7.31 6.60 18.30
CA PRO A 206 -6.35 6.40 19.38
C PRO A 206 -6.32 4.94 19.88
N ASN A 207 -7.44 4.22 19.74
CA ASN A 207 -7.63 2.86 20.26
C ASN A 207 -7.02 1.79 19.34
N CYS A 208 -7.41 1.74 18.07
CA CYS A 208 -6.97 0.70 17.13
C CYS A 208 -5.93 1.18 16.10
N LYS A 209 -5.53 2.45 16.13
CA LYS A 209 -4.61 3.09 15.17
C LYS A 209 -5.08 3.08 13.71
N THR A 210 -6.32 2.67 13.44
CA THR A 210 -6.94 2.82 12.12
C THR A 210 -6.86 4.27 11.67
N THR A 211 -6.38 4.44 10.45
CA THR A 211 -6.20 5.74 9.81
C THR A 211 -7.36 6.03 8.86
N ARG A 212 -7.81 7.29 8.88
CA ARG A 212 -8.81 7.86 7.97
C ARG A 212 -8.37 9.25 7.55
N ASN A 213 -9.13 9.88 6.66
CA ASN A 213 -8.85 11.24 6.21
C ASN A 213 -10.15 12.04 6.20
N ILE A 214 -10.19 13.16 6.92
CA ILE A 214 -11.42 13.97 7.04
C ILE A 214 -11.88 14.55 5.70
N LYS A 215 -11.00 14.69 4.71
CA LYS A 215 -11.32 15.27 3.40
C LYS A 215 -11.57 14.23 2.31
N LEU A 216 -10.81 13.13 2.33
CA LEU A 216 -10.70 12.20 1.19
C LEU A 216 -11.15 10.77 1.51
N LEU A 217 -11.25 10.40 2.80
CA LEU A 217 -11.60 9.04 3.22
C LEU A 217 -12.24 9.07 4.63
N PRO A 218 -13.47 9.59 4.75
CA PRO A 218 -14.14 9.68 6.04
C PRO A 218 -14.60 8.32 6.55
N THR A 219 -15.05 8.30 7.78
CA THR A 219 -15.79 7.16 8.33
C THR A 219 -17.27 7.31 8.04
N SER A 220 -18.03 6.23 8.21
CA SER A 220 -19.50 6.28 8.21
C SER A 220 -20.10 7.07 9.38
N LYS A 221 -19.29 7.47 10.38
CA LYS A 221 -19.72 8.14 11.62
C LYS A 221 -19.05 9.50 11.76
N ILE A 222 -19.76 10.56 11.36
CA ILE A 222 -19.29 11.95 11.47
C ILE A 222 -20.10 12.68 12.53
N LYS A 223 -19.43 13.41 13.40
CA LYS A 223 -20.05 14.22 14.46
C LYS A 223 -19.59 15.67 14.37
N TYR A 224 -20.39 16.56 14.96
CA TYR A 224 -20.08 17.97 15.09
C TYR A 224 -19.87 18.32 16.57
N GLU A 225 -18.87 19.12 16.88
CA GLU A 225 -18.58 19.60 18.23
C GLU A 225 -18.96 21.08 18.34
N SER A 226 -20.02 21.38 19.08
CA SER A 226 -20.57 22.74 19.20
C SER A 226 -19.61 23.75 19.82
N LYS A 227 -18.79 23.31 20.78
CA LYS A 227 -17.80 24.16 21.47
C LYS A 227 -16.69 24.63 20.53
N THR A 228 -16.16 23.73 19.72
CA THR A 228 -15.04 24.04 18.81
C THR A 228 -15.53 24.45 17.43
N LYS A 229 -16.81 24.21 17.09
CA LYS A 229 -17.40 24.39 15.77
C LYS A 229 -16.72 23.58 14.66
N HIS A 230 -16.19 22.40 15.00
CA HIS A 230 -15.49 21.51 14.06
C HIS A 230 -16.21 20.17 13.91
N PHE A 231 -16.12 19.60 12.71
CA PHE A 231 -16.51 18.21 12.45
C PHE A 231 -15.37 17.26 12.81
N TYR A 232 -15.72 16.08 13.30
CA TYR A 232 -14.76 15.03 13.58
C TYR A 232 -15.31 13.65 13.17
N LEU A 233 -14.40 12.73 12.91
CA LEU A 233 -14.72 11.35 12.59
C LEU A 233 -14.73 10.52 13.87
N GLU A 234 -15.68 9.59 13.97
CA GLU A 234 -15.60 8.49 14.91
C GLU A 234 -15.17 7.21 14.20
N CYS A 235 -14.35 6.41 14.87
CA CYS A 235 -13.87 5.15 14.34
C CYS A 235 -15.05 4.21 13.98
N ASP A 236 -15.03 3.71 12.75
CA ASP A 236 -16.00 2.77 12.21
C ASP A 236 -15.41 1.37 11.98
N ASN A 237 -14.20 1.12 12.50
CA ASN A 237 -13.62 -0.22 12.49
C ASN A 237 -14.49 -1.16 13.34
N PRO A 238 -15.07 -2.23 12.77
CA PRO A 238 -15.95 -3.15 13.51
C PRO A 238 -15.24 -3.86 14.66
N ASP A 239 -13.92 -4.06 14.58
CA ASP A 239 -13.12 -4.70 15.62
C ASP A 239 -12.67 -3.72 16.72
N CYS A 240 -13.09 -2.45 16.65
CA CYS A 240 -12.74 -1.40 17.59
C CYS A 240 -13.96 -0.99 18.43
N LYS A 241 -13.74 -0.63 19.70
CA LYS A 241 -14.76 -0.03 20.58
C LYS A 241 -15.22 1.39 20.16
N GLY A 242 -14.95 1.80 18.92
CA GLY A 242 -15.15 3.17 18.45
C GLY A 242 -14.16 4.17 19.05
N GLY A 243 -14.48 5.46 18.94
CA GLY A 243 -13.72 6.56 19.55
C GLY A 243 -13.52 7.74 18.60
N LYS A 244 -13.44 8.96 19.17
CA LYS A 244 -13.11 10.20 18.44
C LYS A 244 -11.72 10.06 17.82
N MET A 245 -11.66 10.16 16.49
CA MET A 245 -10.39 10.15 15.77
C MET A 245 -9.70 11.50 15.92
N VAL A 246 -8.37 11.49 16.01
CA VAL A 246 -7.56 12.68 16.29
C VAL A 246 -6.52 12.90 15.20
N GLY A 247 -6.21 14.17 14.91
CA GLY A 247 -5.09 14.50 14.03
C GLY A 247 -3.78 13.99 14.62
N LYS A 248 -2.84 13.59 13.76
CA LYS A 248 -1.50 13.24 14.20
C LYS A 248 -0.63 14.49 14.23
N GLU A 249 0.16 14.64 15.28
CA GLU A 249 1.09 15.76 15.42
C GLU A 249 2.04 15.84 14.20
N GLY A 250 2.20 17.06 13.67
CA GLY A 250 3.09 17.37 12.54
C GLY A 250 2.51 17.06 11.17
N ASP A 251 1.33 16.43 11.07
CA ASP A 251 0.69 16.16 9.78
C ASP A 251 0.18 17.43 9.09
N ASP A 252 -0.07 18.51 9.85
CA ASP A 252 -0.40 19.85 9.35
C ASP A 252 0.66 20.40 8.38
N LYS A 253 1.92 19.97 8.55
CA LYS A 253 3.05 20.31 7.66
C LYS A 253 3.06 19.48 6.37
N GLY A 254 2.11 18.58 6.19
CA GLY A 254 1.96 17.74 5.00
C GLY A 254 3.19 16.88 4.73
N ILE A 255 3.69 16.89 3.48
CA ILE A 255 4.88 16.12 3.11
C ILE A 255 6.20 16.70 3.61
N ALA A 256 6.26 17.96 4.04
CA ALA A 256 7.53 18.63 4.32
C ALA A 256 8.44 17.85 5.29
N PRO A 257 7.95 17.28 6.41
CA PRO A 257 8.80 16.52 7.34
C PRO A 257 9.31 15.19 6.79
N ILE A 258 8.75 14.69 5.68
CA ILE A 258 9.12 13.40 5.09
C ILE A 258 9.61 13.53 3.64
N LYS A 259 9.91 14.75 3.19
CA LYS A 259 10.24 15.03 1.78
C LYS A 259 11.45 14.22 1.31
N GLU A 260 12.55 14.25 2.05
CA GLU A 260 13.77 13.47 1.74
C GLU A 260 13.47 11.97 1.64
N ARG A 261 12.58 11.45 2.48
CA ARG A 261 12.15 10.05 2.41
C ARG A 261 11.35 9.76 1.14
N LEU A 262 10.48 10.67 0.72
CA LEU A 262 9.70 10.51 -0.51
C LEU A 262 10.60 10.57 -1.76
N GLU A 263 11.63 11.42 -1.73
CA GLU A 263 12.65 11.51 -2.77
C GLU A 263 13.45 10.19 -2.87
N LYS A 264 13.94 9.68 -1.72
CA LYS A 264 14.58 8.35 -1.67
C LYS A 264 13.65 7.24 -2.17
N ASP A 265 12.39 7.20 -1.73
CA ASP A 265 11.42 6.19 -2.20
C ASP A 265 11.23 6.28 -3.73
N GLU A 266 11.29 7.47 -4.33
CA GLU A 266 11.23 7.66 -5.79
C GLU A 266 12.49 7.17 -6.50
N GLU A 267 13.68 7.47 -5.97
CA GLU A 267 14.94 6.95 -6.53
C GLU A 267 14.95 5.42 -6.57
N ILE A 268 14.47 4.78 -5.50
CA ILE A 268 14.35 3.32 -5.42
C ILE A 268 13.38 2.80 -6.49
N LEU A 269 12.23 3.46 -6.65
CA LEU A 269 11.25 3.09 -7.66
C LEU A 269 11.85 3.20 -9.07
N ARG A 270 12.64 4.25 -9.36
CA ARG A 270 13.33 4.43 -10.64
C ARG A 270 14.39 3.36 -10.89
N LYS A 271 15.18 3.01 -9.86
CA LYS A 271 16.15 1.90 -9.93
C LYS A 271 15.45 0.57 -10.20
N ALA A 272 14.34 0.28 -9.52
CA ALA A 272 13.57 -0.94 -9.77
C ALA A 272 12.92 -0.96 -11.17
N PHE A 273 12.47 0.21 -11.66
CA PHE A 273 11.96 0.35 -13.01
C PHE A 273 13.02 0.05 -14.07
N SER A 274 14.29 0.39 -13.83
CA SER A 274 15.39 0.13 -14.79
C SER A 274 15.98 -1.27 -14.73
N LEU A 275 15.62 -2.10 -13.74
CA LEU A 275 16.08 -3.50 -13.67
C LEU A 275 15.47 -4.35 -14.78
N TYR A 276 16.29 -5.12 -15.50
CA TYR A 276 15.83 -6.07 -16.52
C TYR A 276 15.66 -7.48 -15.95
N GLY A 277 14.92 -8.34 -16.65
CA GLY A 277 14.76 -9.76 -16.27
C GLY A 277 13.67 -10.04 -15.24
N VAL A 278 13.08 -9.01 -14.62
CA VAL A 278 11.95 -9.14 -13.69
C VAL A 278 10.70 -8.47 -14.29
N PRO A 279 9.55 -9.19 -14.38
CA PRO A 279 8.26 -8.63 -14.77
C PRO A 279 7.84 -7.44 -13.90
N LYS A 280 7.15 -6.47 -14.51
CA LYS A 280 6.71 -5.25 -13.81
C LYS A 280 5.24 -5.00 -14.02
N ILE A 281 4.55 -4.75 -12.92
CA ILE A 281 3.21 -4.20 -12.87
C ILE A 281 3.32 -2.72 -12.54
N LEU A 282 2.79 -1.87 -13.43
CA LEU A 282 2.88 -0.42 -13.33
C LEU A 282 1.52 0.14 -12.94
N LEU A 283 1.39 0.62 -11.70
CA LEU A 283 0.15 1.13 -11.14
C LEU A 283 0.18 2.65 -11.06
N ARG A 284 -0.70 3.32 -11.81
CA ARG A 284 -0.92 4.77 -11.72
C ARG A 284 -2.16 5.06 -10.87
N ASN A 285 -2.03 5.86 -9.81
CA ASN A 285 -3.15 6.26 -8.94
C ASN A 285 -3.84 7.56 -9.39
N HIS A 286 -3.44 8.15 -10.51
CA HIS A 286 -4.02 9.39 -11.01
C HIS A 286 -4.24 9.34 -12.51
N VAL A 287 -5.13 10.20 -13.00
CA VAL A 287 -5.45 10.37 -14.43
C VAL A 287 -5.67 11.86 -14.70
N LEU A 288 -5.30 12.33 -15.89
CA LEU A 288 -5.58 13.73 -16.28
C LEU A 288 -7.09 13.99 -16.26
N VAL A 289 -7.49 15.19 -15.83
CA VAL A 289 -8.92 15.55 -15.75
C VAL A 289 -9.60 15.41 -17.13
N SER A 290 -8.90 15.78 -18.19
CA SER A 290 -9.37 15.67 -19.59
C SER A 290 -9.59 14.22 -20.04
N GLU A 291 -8.94 13.26 -19.41
CA GLU A 291 -8.99 11.84 -19.80
C GLU A 291 -9.76 10.96 -18.82
N SER A 292 -10.12 11.48 -17.65
CA SER A 292 -10.75 10.73 -16.56
C SER A 292 -11.99 9.95 -17.04
N ASN A 293 -12.91 10.64 -17.74
CA ASN A 293 -14.14 10.05 -18.27
C ASN A 293 -13.90 9.02 -19.39
N LYS A 294 -12.73 9.00 -20.02
CA LYS A 294 -12.39 8.00 -21.04
C LYS A 294 -12.11 6.64 -20.41
N TYR A 295 -11.45 6.63 -19.25
CA TYR A 295 -10.91 5.42 -18.65
C TYR A 295 -11.67 4.92 -17.42
N PHE A 296 -12.33 5.82 -16.68
CA PHE A 296 -12.92 5.54 -15.38
C PHE A 296 -14.36 6.04 -15.27
N ASP A 297 -15.12 5.40 -14.41
CA ASP A 297 -16.45 5.87 -14.01
C ASP A 297 -16.34 6.90 -12.88
N ASN A 298 -17.26 7.86 -12.81
CA ASN A 298 -17.15 8.99 -11.88
C ASN A 298 -17.04 8.55 -10.41
N TYR A 299 -17.67 7.44 -10.03
CA TYR A 299 -17.63 6.90 -8.66
C TYR A 299 -16.29 6.25 -8.30
N GLU A 300 -15.38 6.08 -9.26
CA GLU A 300 -14.03 5.54 -9.06
C GLU A 300 -13.00 6.66 -8.81
N ILE A 301 -13.39 7.91 -9.07
CA ILE A 301 -12.59 9.10 -8.82
C ILE A 301 -12.73 9.50 -7.36
N THR A 302 -11.61 9.84 -6.71
CA THR A 302 -11.61 10.28 -5.31
C THR A 302 -12.34 11.63 -5.21
N PRO A 303 -13.48 11.71 -4.49
CA PRO A 303 -14.14 12.97 -4.25
C PRO A 303 -13.52 13.70 -3.05
N GLU A 304 -13.86 14.98 -2.89
CA GLU A 304 -13.71 15.67 -1.62
C GLU A 304 -15.03 15.63 -0.85
N PHE A 305 -14.96 15.19 0.41
CA PHE A 305 -16.09 15.16 1.33
C PHE A 305 -16.21 16.50 2.07
N VAL A 306 -17.42 17.06 2.02
CA VAL A 306 -17.78 18.34 2.65
C VAL A 306 -18.89 18.09 3.67
N TYR A 307 -18.74 18.69 4.85
CA TYR A 307 -19.67 18.54 5.97
C TYR A 307 -20.43 19.83 6.22
N LYS A 308 -21.73 19.71 6.46
CA LYS A 308 -22.60 20.82 6.87
C LYS A 308 -23.51 20.39 8.01
N LEU A 309 -23.87 21.33 8.87
CA LEU A 309 -24.94 21.11 9.85
C LEU A 309 -26.30 21.20 9.15
N GLY A 310 -27.05 20.11 9.22
CA GLY A 310 -28.45 20.04 8.80
C GLY A 310 -29.41 20.43 9.93
N LYS A 311 -30.70 20.30 9.65
CA LYS A 311 -31.76 20.51 10.65
C LYS A 311 -31.61 19.52 11.81
N GLY A 312 -31.75 20.01 13.04
CA GLY A 312 -31.65 19.19 14.26
C GLY A 312 -30.25 18.69 14.57
N GLU A 313 -29.21 19.48 14.27
CA GLU A 313 -27.78 19.18 14.53
C GLU A 313 -27.23 17.90 13.85
N LYS A 314 -27.96 17.32 12.90
CA LYS A 314 -27.47 16.20 12.10
C LYS A 314 -26.42 16.65 11.10
N VAL A 315 -25.30 15.93 11.01
CA VAL A 315 -24.28 16.20 10.00
C VAL A 315 -24.74 15.71 8.64
N VAL A 316 -24.75 16.60 7.65
CA VAL A 316 -24.98 16.30 6.24
C VAL A 316 -23.63 16.19 5.55
N VAL A 317 -23.39 15.07 4.89
CA VAL A 317 -22.18 14.80 4.10
C VAL A 317 -22.53 14.94 2.62
N SER A 318 -21.71 15.70 1.90
CA SER A 318 -21.82 15.86 0.44
C SER A 318 -20.46 15.68 -0.21
N GLU A 319 -20.43 15.15 -1.42
CA GLU A 319 -19.22 15.00 -2.23
C GLU A 319 -19.14 16.12 -3.27
N LYS A 320 -17.92 16.59 -3.56
CA LYS A 320 -17.64 17.45 -4.70
C LYS A 320 -16.42 16.94 -5.47
N PRO A 321 -16.29 17.27 -6.77
CA PRO A 321 -15.10 16.93 -7.54
C PRO A 321 -13.83 17.46 -6.88
N TRP A 322 -12.78 16.65 -6.90
CA TRP A 322 -11.47 17.00 -6.37
C TRP A 322 -10.40 16.74 -7.41
N SER A 323 -9.54 17.73 -7.63
CA SER A 323 -8.43 17.68 -8.60
C SER A 323 -7.19 18.32 -7.99
N VAL A 324 -6.02 17.84 -8.38
CA VAL A 324 -4.72 18.35 -7.93
C VAL A 324 -3.73 18.36 -9.10
N LEU A 325 -2.65 19.12 -8.98
CA LEU A 325 -1.55 19.05 -9.93
C LEU A 325 -0.74 17.77 -9.71
N ASP A 326 -0.42 17.07 -10.79
CA ASP A 326 0.55 15.99 -10.74
C ASP A 326 2.00 16.50 -10.64
N ASP A 327 2.97 15.58 -10.59
CA ASP A 327 4.39 15.94 -10.49
C ASP A 327 4.96 16.59 -11.77
N ASN A 328 4.18 16.61 -12.87
CA ASN A 328 4.49 17.31 -14.13
C ASN A 328 3.75 18.66 -14.24
N GLY A 329 2.97 19.05 -13.22
CA GLY A 329 2.20 20.31 -13.21
C GLY A 329 0.89 20.25 -14.00
N GLN A 330 0.39 19.07 -14.34
CA GLN A 330 -0.88 18.89 -15.05
C GLN A 330 -2.03 18.61 -14.08
N MET A 331 -3.22 19.13 -14.38
CA MET A 331 -4.39 18.89 -13.53
C MET A 331 -4.86 17.44 -13.67
N CYS A 332 -4.92 16.72 -12.55
CA CYS A 332 -5.28 15.32 -12.49
C CYS A 332 -6.32 15.03 -11.39
N ASN A 333 -7.04 13.92 -11.57
CA ASN A 333 -7.87 13.32 -10.54
C ASN A 333 -7.13 12.13 -9.90
N SER A 334 -7.22 12.00 -8.59
CA SER A 334 -6.80 10.79 -7.86
C SER A 334 -7.86 9.70 -8.00
N LEU A 335 -7.43 8.46 -8.12
CA LEU A 335 -8.29 7.28 -8.15
C LEU A 335 -8.50 6.74 -6.74
N MET A 336 -9.69 6.21 -6.48
CA MET A 336 -9.93 5.39 -5.30
C MET A 336 -9.10 4.09 -5.36
N ALA A 337 -9.00 3.34 -4.27
CA ALA A 337 -8.18 2.13 -4.26
C ALA A 337 -8.69 1.00 -5.21
N PRO A 338 -10.00 0.70 -5.29
CA PRO A 338 -10.51 -0.37 -6.16
C PRO A 338 -10.15 -0.28 -7.66
N PRO A 339 -10.23 0.88 -8.34
CA PRO A 339 -9.80 0.98 -9.75
C PRO A 339 -8.30 0.74 -9.94
N VAL A 340 -7.45 1.10 -8.98
CA VAL A 340 -6.01 0.78 -9.04
C VAL A 340 -5.79 -0.73 -8.88
N VAL A 341 -6.57 -1.39 -8.02
CA VAL A 341 -6.53 -2.84 -7.86
C VAL A 341 -7.03 -3.59 -9.10
N ILE A 342 -7.97 -3.03 -9.87
CA ILE A 342 -8.32 -3.57 -11.20
C ILE A 342 -7.09 -3.58 -12.12
N SER A 343 -6.33 -2.48 -12.16
CA SER A 343 -5.10 -2.42 -12.96
C SER A 343 -4.09 -3.48 -12.51
N LEU A 344 -3.92 -3.66 -11.19
CA LEU A 344 -3.08 -4.71 -10.62
C LEU A 344 -3.54 -6.11 -11.05
N ILE A 345 -4.83 -6.42 -10.94
CA ILE A 345 -5.39 -7.73 -11.31
C ILE A 345 -5.20 -8.03 -12.80
N LYS A 346 -5.46 -7.05 -13.68
CA LYS A 346 -5.27 -7.22 -15.13
C LYS A 346 -3.82 -7.56 -15.45
N GLN A 347 -2.88 -6.72 -15.01
CA GLN A 347 -1.46 -6.92 -15.28
C GLN A 347 -0.90 -8.18 -14.61
N LEU A 348 -1.38 -8.53 -13.41
CA LEU A 348 -0.99 -9.76 -12.72
C LEU A 348 -1.47 -11.00 -13.47
N ALA A 349 -2.73 -11.01 -13.95
CA ALA A 349 -3.26 -12.12 -14.73
C ALA A 349 -2.50 -12.32 -16.05
N ASP A 350 -2.01 -11.25 -16.66
CA ASP A 350 -1.17 -11.33 -17.86
C ASP A 350 0.23 -11.86 -17.51
N THR A 351 0.84 -11.35 -16.45
CA THR A 351 2.19 -11.72 -15.99
C THR A 351 2.28 -13.18 -15.53
N LEU A 352 1.26 -13.71 -14.85
CA LEU A 352 1.27 -15.09 -14.35
C LEU A 352 0.94 -16.13 -15.43
N SER A 353 0.64 -15.70 -16.65
CA SER A 353 0.26 -16.58 -17.76
C SER A 353 1.24 -16.58 -18.92
N SER A 354 2.30 -15.78 -18.82
CA SER A 354 3.42 -15.77 -19.74
C SER A 354 4.42 -16.88 -19.45
#